data_AF-A0A8T4X6D6-F1
#
_entry.id   AF-A0A8T4X6D6-F1
#
_cell.length_a   1.000
_cell.length_b   1.000
_cell.length_c   1.000
_cell.angle_alpha   90.00
_cell.angle_beta   90.00
_cell.angle_gamma   90.00
#
_symmetry.space_group_name_H-M   'P 1'
#
loop_
_entity.id
_entity.type
_entity.pdbx_description
1 polymer ?
#
loop_
_entity_poly.entity_id
_entity_poly.type
_entity_poly.pdbx_seq_one_letter_code
_entity_poly.pdbx_strand_id
1 'polypeptide(L)'
;ENIENEFVVDEIMSYFERKVNAVICDLSPQVTGNWSVDHAIQISLNYECTKIMDKVLMHKGNAIFKVFDGEYSMEFKDYIKKKFARINLTKPEASRKQSSELYYVCLGFTG
;
A
#
# COMPACT_ATOMS: atom_id res chain seq x y z
N GLU A 1 12.96 7.63 1.25
CA GLU A 1 12.71 8.62 0.18
C GLU A 1 11.30 9.15 0.32
N ASN A 2 11.07 10.42 -0.05
CA ASN A 2 9.72 10.97 -0.02
C ASN A 2 8.95 10.47 -1.24
N ILE A 3 7.98 9.58 -1.03
CA ILE A 3 7.14 9.05 -2.10
C ILE A 3 6.20 10.10 -2.71
N GLU A 4 6.03 11.26 -2.06
CA GLU A 4 5.25 12.39 -2.57
C GLU A 4 6.00 13.18 -3.65
N ASN A 5 7.27 12.85 -3.92
CA ASN A 5 8.02 13.48 -4.98
C ASN A 5 7.41 13.14 -6.34
N GLU A 6 7.03 14.18 -7.09
CA GLU A 6 6.37 14.07 -8.40
C GLU A 6 7.20 13.29 -9.43
N PHE A 7 8.53 13.27 -9.29
CA PHE A 7 9.44 12.59 -10.23
C PHE A 7 9.50 11.07 -10.05
N VAL A 8 9.03 10.52 -8.93
CA VAL A 8 9.14 9.07 -8.63
C VAL A 8 8.45 8.22 -9.70
N VAL A 9 7.31 8.70 -10.22
CA VAL A 9 6.59 8.00 -11.29
C VAL A 9 7.42 7.97 -12.57
N ASP A 10 8.03 9.10 -12.93
CA ASP A 10 8.85 9.21 -14.14
C ASP A 10 10.11 8.35 -14.04
N GLU A 11 10.74 8.30 -12.87
CA GLU A 11 11.89 7.43 -12.60
C GLU A 11 11.54 5.95 -12.75
N ILE A 12 10.42 5.50 -12.16
CA ILE A 12 9.95 4.12 -12.29
C ILE A 12 9.65 3.79 -13.76
N MET A 13 8.91 4.66 -14.44
CA MET A 13 8.51 4.44 -15.83
C MET A 13 9.71 4.46 -16.79
N SER A 14 10.70 5.32 -16.54
CA SER A 14 11.95 5.37 -17.29
C SER A 14 12.80 4.13 -17.08
N TYR A 15 12.92 3.65 -15.83
CA TYR A 15 13.71 2.47 -15.51
C TYR A 15 13.15 1.18 -16.11
N PHE A 16 11.83 0.98 -16.03
CA PHE A 16 11.19 -0.23 -16.53
C PHE A 16 10.79 -0.16 -18.00
N GLU A 17 10.69 1.04 -18.57
CA GLU A 17 10.16 1.34 -19.92
C GLU A 17 8.74 0.78 -20.18
N ARG A 18 8.04 0.39 -19.11
CA ARG A 18 6.69 -0.15 -19.13
C ARG A 18 6.06 -0.09 -17.74
N LYS A 19 4.74 -0.23 -17.70
CA LYS A 19 4.03 -0.46 -16.44
C LYS A 19 4.47 -1.76 -15.78
N VAL A 20 4.54 -1.77 -14.45
CA VAL A 20 5.02 -2.90 -13.66
C VAL A 20 3.91 -3.92 -13.38
N ASN A 21 4.30 -5.18 -13.15
CA ASN A 21 3.38 -6.26 -12.81
C ASN A 21 2.94 -6.24 -11.34
N ALA A 22 3.77 -5.66 -10.46
CA ALA A 22 3.54 -5.67 -9.03
C ALA A 22 4.02 -4.39 -8.35
N VAL A 23 3.31 -3.94 -7.32
CA VAL A 23 3.72 -2.88 -6.40
C VAL A 23 3.67 -3.42 -4.97
N ILE A 24 4.70 -3.11 -4.17
CA ILE A 24 4.74 -3.47 -2.74
C ILE A 24 4.92 -2.19 -1.94
N CYS A 25 3.94 -1.87 -1.10
CA CYS A 25 3.98 -0.78 -0.15
C CYS A 25 4.26 -1.33 1.25
N ASP A 26 5.52 -1.23 1.68
CA ASP A 26 5.96 -1.58 3.04
C ASP A 26 6.24 -0.31 3.88
N LEU A 27 5.49 0.75 3.63
CA LEU A 27 5.68 2.04 4.30
C LEU A 27 5.19 2.00 5.76
N SER A 28 6.02 2.55 6.65
CA SER A 28 5.70 2.79 8.05
C SER A 28 6.18 4.17 8.46
N PRO A 29 5.44 4.87 9.32
CA PRO A 29 5.94 6.10 9.93
C PRO A 29 7.06 5.78 10.92
N GLN A 30 7.78 6.82 11.32
CA GLN A 30 8.56 6.75 12.55
C GLN A 30 7.59 6.62 13.73
N VAL A 31 7.56 5.44 14.34
CA VAL A 31 6.64 5.13 15.44
C VAL A 31 6.96 6.00 16.64
N THR A 32 6.01 6.85 17.03
CA THR A 32 6.14 7.79 18.14
C THR A 32 5.70 7.18 19.47
N GLY A 33 4.93 6.07 19.41
CA GLY A 33 4.30 5.44 20.56
C GLY A 33 2.87 5.95 20.80
N ASN A 34 2.44 7.00 20.09
CA ASN A 34 1.04 7.39 20.04
C ASN A 34 0.34 6.60 18.92
N TRP A 35 -0.28 5.48 19.30
CA TRP A 35 -0.91 4.55 18.35
C TRP A 35 -1.89 5.22 17.39
N SER A 36 -2.72 6.15 17.86
CA SER A 36 -3.71 6.82 17.01
C SER A 36 -3.04 7.66 15.92
N VAL A 37 -1.99 8.39 16.27
CA VAL A 37 -1.24 9.24 15.34
C VAL A 37 -0.43 8.37 14.38
N ASP A 38 0.29 7.38 14.90
CA ASP A 38 1.11 6.46 14.11
C ASP A 38 0.24 5.70 13.09
N HIS A 39 -0.93 5.22 13.52
CA HIS A 39 -1.89 4.55 12.64
C HIS A 39 -2.43 5.49 11.54
N ALA A 40 -2.83 6.72 11.89
CA ALA A 40 -3.34 7.69 10.91
C ALA A 40 -2.29 8.04 9.84
N ILE A 41 -1.04 8.27 10.24
CA ILE A 41 0.06 8.56 9.30
C ILE A 41 0.34 7.34 8.40
N GLN A 42 0.35 6.12 8.97
CA GLN A 42 0.57 4.90 8.20
C GLN A 42 -0.49 4.72 7.11
N ILE A 43 -1.76 4.96 7.44
CA ILE A 43 -2.86 4.92 6.48
C ILE A 43 -2.73 6.03 5.42
N SER A 44 -2.32 7.24 5.81
CA SER A 44 -2.05 8.32 4.84
C SER A 44 -0.96 7.93 3.84
N LEU A 45 0.14 7.32 4.29
CA LEU A 45 1.22 6.84 3.41
C LEU A 45 0.71 5.80 2.41
N ASN A 46 -0.21 4.93 2.83
CA ASN A 46 -0.86 3.98 1.93
C ASN A 46 -1.69 4.68 0.85
N TYR A 47 -2.44 5.73 1.20
CA TYR A 47 -3.16 6.53 0.20
C TYR A 47 -2.20 7.20 -0.80
N GLU A 48 -1.08 7.77 -0.34
CA GLU A 48 -0.08 8.34 -1.25
C GLU A 48 0.53 7.27 -2.19
N CYS A 49 0.84 6.09 -1.65
CA CYS A 49 1.34 4.98 -2.46
C CYS A 49 0.33 4.54 -3.54
N THR A 50 -0.98 4.57 -3.25
CA THR A 50 -1.99 4.25 -4.27
C THR A 50 -2.00 5.22 -5.45
N LYS A 51 -1.66 6.50 -5.24
CA LYS A 51 -1.53 7.48 -6.33
C LYS A 51 -0.40 7.15 -7.29
N ILE A 52 0.72 6.62 -6.77
CA ILE A 52 1.84 6.15 -7.59
C ILE A 52 1.43 4.87 -8.31
N MET A 53 0.89 3.89 -7.56
CA MET A 53 0.41 2.62 -8.08
C MET A 53 -0.53 2.79 -9.26
N ASP A 54 -1.50 3.71 -9.19
CA ASP A 54 -2.45 3.97 -10.28
C ASP A 54 -1.76 4.33 -11.60
N LYS A 55 -0.61 5.01 -11.54
CA LYS A 55 0.14 5.42 -12.73
C LYS A 55 1.05 4.31 -13.25
N VAL A 56 1.68 3.55 -12.36
CA VAL A 56 2.76 2.60 -12.73
C VAL A 56 2.29 1.15 -12.85
N LEU A 57 1.21 0.74 -12.19
CA LEU A 57 0.75 -0.65 -12.18
C LEU A 57 -0.04 -0.97 -13.45
N MET A 58 0.29 -2.09 -14.09
CA MET A 58 -0.42 -2.54 -15.28
C MET A 58 -1.78 -3.15 -14.97
N HIS A 59 -2.66 -3.18 -15.97
CA HIS A 59 -3.92 -3.92 -15.89
C HIS A 59 -3.67 -5.40 -15.54
N LYS A 60 -4.47 -5.96 -14.64
CA LYS A 60 -4.29 -7.29 -14.02
C LYS A 60 -3.02 -7.46 -13.17
N GLY A 61 -2.25 -6.39 -12.94
CA GLY A 61 -1.15 -6.38 -11.98
C GLY A 61 -1.63 -6.55 -10.55
N ASN A 62 -0.70 -6.80 -9.63
CA ASN A 62 -1.01 -7.05 -8.23
C ASN A 62 -0.37 -5.97 -7.34
N ALA A 63 -0.92 -5.76 -6.14
CA ALA A 63 -0.29 -4.91 -5.15
C ALA A 63 -0.35 -5.52 -3.76
N ILE A 64 0.60 -5.16 -2.91
CA ILE A 64 0.61 -5.52 -1.50
C ILE A 64 0.76 -4.24 -0.70
N PHE A 65 -0.09 -4.05 0.31
CA PHE A 65 0.01 -2.93 1.25
C PHE A 65 0.16 -3.46 2.66
N LYS A 66 1.24 -3.08 3.34
CA LYS A 66 1.33 -3.17 4.80
C LYS A 66 0.30 -2.21 5.39
N VAL A 67 -0.43 -2.67 6.40
CA VAL A 67 -1.46 -1.90 7.08
C VAL A 67 -1.37 -2.15 8.57
N PHE A 68 -1.42 -1.08 9.35
CA PHE A 68 -1.59 -1.17 10.79
C PHE A 68 -3.07 -1.43 11.11
N ASP A 69 -3.35 -2.45 11.92
CA ASP A 69 -4.70 -2.83 12.31
C ASP A 69 -5.33 -1.78 13.23
N GLY A 70 -6.37 -1.10 12.75
CA GLY A 70 -6.98 0.00 13.47
C GLY A 70 -8.17 0.61 12.74
N GLU A 71 -8.66 1.72 13.27
CA GLU A 71 -9.94 2.35 12.89
C GLU A 71 -10.09 2.60 11.38
N TYR A 72 -9.10 3.26 10.78
CA TYR A 72 -9.10 3.60 9.34
C TYR A 72 -8.64 2.45 8.41
N SER A 73 -8.21 1.31 8.94
CA SER A 73 -7.72 0.19 8.11
C SER A 73 -8.83 -0.42 7.24
N MET A 74 -10.07 -0.42 7.73
CA MET A 74 -11.24 -0.92 7.01
C MET A 74 -11.68 0.06 5.91
N GLU A 75 -11.63 1.36 6.18
CA GLU A 75 -11.93 2.40 5.19
C GLU A 75 -10.94 2.34 4.01
N PHE A 76 -9.64 2.18 4.32
CA PHE A 76 -8.62 2.01 3.29
C PHE A 76 -8.86 0.73 2.45
N LYS A 77 -9.28 -0.37 3.08
CA LYS A 77 -9.66 -1.60 2.39
C LYS A 77 -10.82 -1.37 1.42
N ASP A 78 -11.87 -0.68 1.84
CA ASP A 78 -13.03 -0.41 1.00
C ASP A 78 -12.71 0.55 -0.14
N TYR A 79 -11.78 1.49 0.08
CA TYR A 79 -11.21 2.32 -0.97
C TYR A 79 -10.46 1.47 -2.01
N ILE A 80 -9.47 0.66 -1.58
CA ILE A 80 -8.58 -0.06 -2.50
C ILE A 80 -9.28 -1.24 -3.19
N LYS A 81 -10.32 -1.82 -2.57
CA LYS A 81 -11.16 -2.89 -3.15
C LYS A 81 -11.85 -2.46 -4.45
N LYS A 82 -12.10 -1.17 -4.66
CA LYS A 82 -12.71 -0.65 -5.89
C LYS A 82 -11.76 -0.71 -7.09
N LYS A 83 -10.46 -0.90 -6.85
CA LYS A 83 -9.39 -0.86 -7.87
C LYS A 83 -8.86 -2.26 -8.25
N PHE A 84 -9.30 -3.31 -7.55
CA PHE A 84 -8.80 -4.67 -7.73
C PHE A 84 -9.94 -5.68 -7.81
N ALA A 85 -9.76 -6.74 -8.59
CA ALA A 85 -10.72 -7.82 -8.70
C ALA A 85 -10.91 -8.57 -7.37
N ARG A 86 -9.84 -8.68 -6.57
CA ARG A 86 -9.87 -9.37 -5.28
C ARG A 86 -8.89 -8.75 -4.29
N ILE A 87 -9.27 -8.75 -3.01
CA ILE A 87 -8.38 -8.39 -1.89
C ILE A 87 -8.46 -9.48 -0.83
N ASN A 88 -7.29 -9.93 -0.37
CA ASN A 88 -7.16 -10.83 0.77
C ASN A 88 -6.40 -10.10 1.89
N LEU A 89 -6.85 -10.28 3.13
CA LEU A 89 -6.13 -9.82 4.33
C LEU A 89 -5.26 -10.96 4.85
N THR A 90 -3.97 -10.73 5.04
CA THR A 90 -3.01 -11.72 5.52
C THR A 90 -2.19 -11.16 6.68
N LYS A 91 -2.04 -11.94 7.75
CA LYS A 91 -1.04 -11.68 8.79
C LYS A 91 0.16 -12.60 8.55
N PRO A 92 1.39 -12.08 8.37
CA PRO A 92 2.55 -12.93 8.14
C PRO A 92 2.87 -13.73 9.40
N GLU A 93 3.24 -15.00 9.22
CA GLU A 93 3.69 -15.85 10.33
C GLU A 93 4.95 -15.29 11.02
N ALA A 94 5.77 -14.56 10.28
CA ALA A 94 6.97 -13.90 10.78
C ALA A 94 6.68 -12.63 11.62
N SER A 95 5.44 -12.13 11.62
CA SER A 95 5.07 -10.97 12.45
C SER A 95 5.01 -11.41 13.91
N ARG A 96 5.63 -10.64 14.81
CA ARG A 96 5.54 -10.89 16.26
C ARG A 96 4.07 -10.92 16.65
N LYS A 97 3.64 -11.81 17.55
CA LYS A 97 2.22 -11.92 17.98
C LYS A 97 1.60 -10.60 18.44
N GLN A 98 2.41 -9.68 18.96
CA GLN A 98 2.02 -8.34 19.41
C GLN A 98 2.04 -7.26 18.31
N SER A 99 2.54 -7.56 17.11
CA SER A 99 2.52 -6.62 15.99
C SER A 99 1.08 -6.48 15.47
N SER A 100 0.67 -5.23 15.33
CA SER A 100 -0.56 -4.79 14.66
C SER A 100 -0.45 -4.80 13.14
N GLU A 101 0.64 -5.33 12.58
CA GLU A 101 0.84 -5.37 11.12
C GLU A 101 0.02 -6.46 10.44
N LEU A 102 -0.69 -6.04 9.42
CA LEU A 102 -1.46 -6.85 8.48
C LEU A 102 -1.08 -6.46 7.05
N TYR A 103 -1.40 -7.30 6.09
CA TYR A 103 -1.16 -7.03 4.68
C TYR A 103 -2.44 -7.22 3.87
N TYR A 104 -2.80 -6.20 3.09
CA TYR A 104 -3.77 -6.36 2.02
C TYR A 104 -3.05 -6.82 0.76
N VAL A 105 -3.35 -8.05 0.34
CA VAL A 105 -2.90 -8.64 -0.92
C VAL A 105 -3.99 -8.37 -1.96
N CYS A 106 -3.72 -7.42 -2.84
CA CYS A 106 -4.62 -6.93 -3.87
C CYS A 106 -4.29 -7.59 -5.22
N LEU A 107 -5.25 -8.30 -5.80
CA LEU A 107 -5.05 -9.14 -6.98
C LEU A 107 -5.89 -8.65 -8.16
N GLY A 108 -5.25 -8.55 -9.32
CA GLY A 108 -5.90 -8.21 -10.58
C GLY A 108 -6.41 -6.76 -10.60
N PHE A 109 -5.49 -5.81 -10.75
CA PHE A 109 -5.78 -4.39 -10.88
C PHE A 109 -6.74 -4.14 -12.06
N THR A 110 -7.85 -3.47 -11.78
CA THR A 110 -8.91 -3.16 -12.75
C THR A 110 -8.90 -1.71 -13.21
N GLY A 111 -8.06 -0.86 -12.58
CA GLY A 111 -7.83 0.53 -12.97
C GLY A 111 -6.97 0.68 -14.21
#